data_AF-A0A9E5AGV5-F1
#
_entry.id   AF-A0A9E5AGV5-F1
#
_cell.length_a   1.000
_cell.length_b   1.000
_cell.length_c   1.000
_cell.angle_alpha   90.00
_cell.angle_beta   90.00
_cell.angle_gamma   90.00
#
_symmetry.space_group_name_H-M   'P 1'
#
loop_
_entity.id
_entity.type
_entity.pdbx_description
1 polymer ?
#
loop_
_entity_poly.entity_id
_entity_poly.type
_entity_poly.pdbx_seq_one_letter_code
_entity_poly.pdbx_strand_id
1 'polypeptide(L)' 'MMPSFTPDLKKALAAAGCYFVRHGKGHHEIWYSPITRVNFVVDATIKSRHTANAVCRQAGLPKGF' A
#
# COMPACT_ATOMS: atom_id res chain seq x y z
N MET A 1 -10.43 -14.45 -12.78
CA MET A 1 -10.22 -13.51 -11.66
C MET A 1 -9.09 -12.58 -12.07
N MET A 2 -9.30 -11.25 -12.14
CA MET A 2 -8.21 -10.32 -12.49
C MET A 2 -7.20 -10.26 -11.33
N PRO A 3 -5.90 -10.39 -11.60
CA PRO A 3 -4.88 -10.25 -10.56
C PRO A 3 -4.92 -8.82 -10.00
N SER A 4 -4.85 -8.69 -8.67
CA SER A 4 -4.72 -7.42 -7.98
C SER A 4 -3.24 -7.13 -7.72
N PHE A 5 -2.87 -5.85 -7.72
CA PHE A 5 -1.54 -5.38 -7.32
C PHE A 5 -1.32 -5.41 -5.81
N THR A 6 -2.40 -5.56 -5.01
CA THR A 6 -2.32 -5.45 -3.54
C THR A 6 -1.34 -6.45 -2.90
N PRO A 7 -1.28 -7.75 -3.26
CA PRO A 7 -0.36 -8.69 -2.63
C PRO A 7 1.10 -8.30 -2.80
N ASP A 8 1.51 -7.92 -4.02
CA ASP A 8 2.90 -7.54 -4.30
C ASP A 8 3.23 -6.16 -3.74
N LEU A 9 2.28 -5.24 -3.76
CA LEU A 9 2.42 -3.94 -3.09
C LEU A 9 2.65 -4.11 -1.59
N LYS A 10 1.87 -4.95 -0.90
CA LYS A 10 2.06 -5.23 0.53
C LYS A 10 3.42 -5.85 0.83
N LYS A 11 3.94 -6.74 -0.03
CA LYS A 11 5.30 -7.28 0.10
C LYS A 11 6.35 -6.17 0.00
N ALA A 12 6.23 -5.28 -0.98
CA ALA A 12 7.14 -4.15 -1.14
C ALA A 12 7.08 -3.18 0.06
N LEU A 13 5.90 -2.89 0.57
CA LEU A 13 5.68 -2.07 1.76
C LEU A 13 6.34 -2.69 3.00
N ALA A 14 6.10 -3.98 3.24
CA ALA A 14 6.70 -4.70 4.37
C ALA A 14 8.22 -4.77 4.28
N ALA A 15 8.77 -5.01 3.07
CA ALA A 15 10.22 -5.00 2.83
C ALA A 15 10.84 -3.61 3.10
N ALA A 16 10.08 -2.55 2.89
CA ALA A 16 10.47 -1.18 3.23
C ALA A 16 10.27 -0.80 4.71
N GLY A 17 9.83 -1.75 5.54
CA GLY A 17 9.55 -1.51 6.96
C GLY A 17 8.24 -0.78 7.24
N CYS A 18 7.39 -0.57 6.23
CA CYS A 18 6.02 -0.12 6.46
C CYS A 18 5.21 -1.26 7.08
N TYR A 19 4.29 -0.93 7.99
CA TYR A 19 3.51 -1.94 8.70
C TYR A 19 2.03 -1.58 8.78
N PHE A 20 1.22 -2.63 8.84
CA PHE A 20 -0.21 -2.52 9.06
C PHE A 20 -0.48 -2.00 10.48
N VAL A 21 -1.36 -1.00 10.58
CA VAL A 21 -1.76 -0.41 11.86
C VAL A 21 -3.14 -0.93 12.28
N ARG A 22 -4.14 -0.81 11.40
CA ARG A 22 -5.52 -1.21 11.67
C ARG A 22 -6.36 -1.26 10.41
N HIS A 23 -7.53 -1.88 10.50
CA HIS A 23 -8.55 -1.78 9.45
C HIS A 23 -9.20 -0.38 9.45
N GLY A 24 -9.46 0.12 8.25
CA GLY A 24 -10.27 1.30 7.98
C GLY A 24 -11.75 0.92 7.78
N LYS A 25 -12.50 1.78 7.08
CA LYS A 25 -13.89 1.47 6.68
C LYS A 25 -13.89 0.52 5.49
N GLY A 26 -14.68 -0.55 5.55
CA GLY A 26 -14.80 -1.52 4.46
C GLY A 26 -13.52 -2.35 4.29
N HIS A 27 -13.07 -2.53 3.06
CA HIS A 27 -11.89 -3.34 2.71
C HIS A 27 -10.59 -2.52 2.67
N HIS A 28 -10.57 -1.38 3.34
CA HIS A 28 -9.39 -0.53 3.43
C HIS A 28 -8.56 -0.88 4.66
N GLU A 29 -7.25 -0.88 4.51
CA GLU A 29 -6.28 -1.03 5.58
C GLU A 29 -5.52 0.28 5.77
N ILE A 30 -5.22 0.62 7.02
CA ILE A 30 -4.35 1.74 7.37
C ILE A 30 -2.96 1.17 7.64
N TRP A 31 -1.98 1.68 6.91
CA TRP A 31 -0.56 1.34 7.03
C TRP A 31 0.23 2.57 7.46
N TYR A 32 1.31 2.36 8.19
CA TYR A 32 2.26 3.40 8.58
C TYR A 32 3.57 3.22 7.83
N SER A 33 4.12 4.31 7.30
CA SER A 33 5.49 4.34 6.77
C SER A 33 6.41 5.04 7.76
N PRO A 34 7.48 4.37 8.25
CA PRO A 34 8.52 5.03 9.04
C PRO A 34 9.41 5.95 8.19
N ILE A 35 9.41 5.78 6.86
CA ILE A 35 10.20 6.60 5.91
C ILE A 35 9.61 7.99 5.81
N THR A 36 8.30 8.07 5.56
CA THR A 36 7.57 9.34 5.40
C THR A 36 6.89 9.80 6.68
N ARG A 37 6.87 8.96 7.72
CA ARG A 37 6.18 9.16 9.01
C ARG A 37 4.69 9.46 8.88
N VAL A 38 4.05 8.92 7.84
CA VAL A 38 2.61 9.10 7.62
C VAL A 38 1.86 7.78 7.67
N ASN A 39 0.59 7.87 8.08
CA ASN A 39 -0.39 6.82 7.86
C ASN A 39 -1.02 7.00 6.47
N PHE A 40 -1.20 5.91 5.74
CA PHE A 40 -1.83 5.90 4.42
C PHE A 40 -2.75 4.68 4.26
N VAL A 41 -3.60 4.73 3.23
CA VAL A 41 -4.63 3.71 2.99
C VAL A 41 -4.16 2.74 1.90
N VAL A 42 -4.34 1.45 2.15
CA VAL A 42 -4.14 0.39 1.18
C VAL A 42 -5.46 -0.36 0.99
N ASP A 43 -5.97 -0.38 -0.23
CA ASP A 43 -7.17 -1.15 -0.57
C ASP A 43 -6.84 -2.63 -0.74
N ALA A 44 -7.71 -3.52 -0.27
CA ALA A 44 -7.51 -4.97 -0.34
C ALA A 44 -7.45 -5.51 -1.79
N THR A 45 -8.01 -4.79 -2.77
CA THR A 45 -8.10 -5.22 -4.17
C THR A 45 -7.80 -4.07 -5.16
N ILE A 46 -6.56 -3.59 -5.17
CA ILE A 46 -6.11 -2.58 -6.14
C ILE A 46 -5.96 -3.22 -7.52
N LYS A 47 -6.76 -2.78 -8.49
CA LYS A 47 -6.67 -3.20 -9.91
C LYS A 47 -5.98 -2.17 -10.82
N SER A 48 -5.79 -0.95 -10.33
CA SER A 48 -5.17 0.14 -11.09
C SER A 48 -3.70 0.28 -10.71
N ARG A 49 -2.83 0.22 -11.73
CA ARG A 49 -1.42 0.56 -11.63
C ARG A 49 -1.18 1.93 -11.01
N HIS A 50 -1.98 2.92 -11.43
CA HIS A 50 -1.84 4.30 -10.95
C HIS A 50 -2.10 4.39 -9.44
N THR A 51 -3.10 3.66 -8.95
CA THR A 51 -3.41 3.58 -7.52
C THR A 51 -2.30 2.88 -6.75
N ALA A 52 -1.78 1.76 -7.25
CA ALA A 52 -0.66 1.06 -6.61
C ALA A 52 0.59 1.97 -6.49
N ASN A 53 0.92 2.68 -7.56
CA ASN A 53 2.04 3.63 -7.56
C ASN A 53 1.79 4.87 -6.68
N ALA A 54 0.54 5.30 -6.52
CA ALA A 54 0.20 6.36 -5.58
C ALA A 54 0.47 5.93 -4.13
N VAL A 55 0.15 4.68 -3.78
CA VAL A 55 0.49 4.10 -2.48
C VAL A 55 2.00 4.02 -2.27
N CYS A 56 2.77 3.55 -3.28
CA CYS A 56 4.24 3.58 -3.20
C CYS A 56 4.76 4.98 -2.89
N ARG A 57 4.24 6.00 -3.57
CA ARG A 57 4.64 7.40 -3.34
C ARG A 57 4.31 7.86 -1.91
N GLN A 58 3.14 7.51 -1.37
CA GLN A 58 2.76 7.84 0.02
C GLN A 58 3.69 7.16 1.03
N ALA A 59 4.10 5.92 0.75
CA ALA A 59 5.05 5.17 1.57
C ALA A 59 6.50 5.67 1.45
N GLY A 60 6.81 6.55 0.49
CA GLY A 60 8.17 7.03 0.22
C GLY A 60 8.98 6.13 -0.73
N LEU A 61 8.31 5.23 -1.46
CA LEU A 61 8.92 4.28 -2.39
C LEU A 61 8.84 4.76 -3.85
N PRO A 62 9.78 4.34 -4.70
CA PRO A 62 9.67 4.56 -6.14
C PRO A 62 8.47 3.81 -6.73
N LYS A 63 8.03 4.22 -7.93
CA LYS A 63 7.00 3.50 -8.68
C LYS A 63 7.50 2.09 -9.01
N GLY A 64 6.65 1.09 -8.81
CA GLY A 64 7.03 -0.33 -8.96
C GLY A 64 6.00 -1.19 -9.70
N PHE A 65 4.92 -0.57 -10.21
CA PHE A 65 3.80 -1.27 -10.85
C PHE A 65 3.42 -0.64 -12.19
#